data_AF-A0A3R6RI80-F1
#
_entry.id   AF-A0A3R6RI80-F1
#
_cell.length_a   1.000
_cell.length_b   1.000
_cell.length_c   1.000
_cell.angle_alpha   90.00
_cell.angle_beta   90.00
_cell.angle_gamma   90.00
#
_symmetry.space_group_name_H-M   'P 1'
#
loop_
_entity.id
_entity.type
_entity.pdbx_description
1 polymer ?
#
loop_
_entity_poly.entity_id
_entity_poly.type
_entity_poly.pdbx_seq_one_letter_code
_entity_poly.pdbx_strand_id
1 'polypeptide(L)'
;MQLYKMLLSRGYPESFCDLVTKNLNTDFTASRMIGYLCHYSDLPPEEIADEMLAILSDRNRIMQKKELESNNAEWNRILMQGLDTEDET
;
A
#
# COMPACT_ATOMS: atom_id res chain seq x y z
N MET A 1 7.47 -6.94 -12.78
CA MET A 1 8.88 -6.90 -13.26
C MET A 1 9.37 -5.54 -13.76
N GLN A 2 8.51 -4.59 -14.16
CA GLN A 2 8.96 -3.30 -14.71
C GLN A 2 9.78 -2.46 -13.72
N LEU A 3 9.28 -2.27 -12.48
CA LEU A 3 9.99 -1.54 -11.43
C LEU A 3 11.37 -2.16 -11.14
N TYR A 4 11.45 -3.49 -11.04
CA TYR A 4 12.71 -4.20 -10.81
C TYR A 4 13.74 -3.90 -11.90
N LYS A 5 13.35 -4.04 -13.18
CA LYS A 5 14.23 -3.75 -14.32
C LYS A 5 14.67 -2.29 -14.34
N MET A 6 13.77 -1.37 -13.97
CA MET A 6 14.06 0.07 -13.91
C MET A 6 15.12 0.38 -12.84
N LEU A 7 14.99 -0.20 -11.64
CA LEU A 7 15.98 -0.02 -10.58
C LEU A 7 17.34 -0.62 -10.97
N LEU A 8 17.36 -1.83 -11.52
CA LEU A 8 18.59 -2.43 -12.03
C LEU A 8 19.25 -1.60 -13.13
N SER A 9 18.47 -1.08 -14.08
CA SER A 9 19.01 -0.22 -15.15
C SER A 9 19.63 1.08 -14.65
N ARG A 10 19.26 1.51 -13.43
CA ARG A 10 19.82 2.69 -12.76
C ARG A 10 21.03 2.37 -11.88
N GLY A 11 21.47 1.11 -11.87
CA GLY A 11 22.68 0.69 -11.16
C GLY A 11 22.48 0.38 -9.68
N TYR A 12 21.25 0.27 -9.19
CA TYR A 12 21.02 -0.14 -7.80
C TYR A 12 21.36 -1.62 -7.58
N PRO A 13 21.87 -2.00 -6.40
CA PRO A 13 22.19 -3.40 -6.08
C PRO A 13 20.97 -4.32 -6.24
N GLU A 14 21.19 -5.55 -6.74
CA GLU A 14 20.11 -6.54 -6.93
C GLU A 14 19.33 -6.82 -5.64
N SER A 15 20.03 -6.95 -4.51
CA SER A 15 19.41 -7.17 -3.19
C SER A 15 18.47 -6.03 -2.79
N PHE A 16 18.81 -4.79 -3.14
CA PHE A 16 17.98 -3.64 -2.90
C PHE A 16 16.77 -3.62 -3.84
N CYS A 17 16.97 -3.90 -5.12
CA CYS A 17 15.89 -3.99 -6.11
C CYS A 17 14.86 -5.07 -5.71
N ASP A 18 15.34 -6.23 -5.25
CA ASP A 18 14.52 -7.31 -4.72
C ASP A 18 13.71 -6.86 -3.50
N LEU A 19 14.35 -6.19 -2.54
CA LEU A 19 13.69 -5.68 -1.35
C LEU A 19 12.55 -4.72 -1.70
N VAL A 20 12.82 -3.74 -2.57
CA VAL A 20 11.83 -2.74 -2.98
C VAL A 20 10.65 -3.39 -3.69
N THR A 21 10.93 -4.28 -4.65
CA THR A 21 9.88 -4.88 -5.48
C THR A 21 9.07 -5.95 -4.76
N LYS A 22 9.65 -6.65 -3.77
CA LYS A 22 8.92 -7.57 -2.88
C LYS A 22 7.96 -6.81 -1.95
N ASN A 23 8.32 -5.61 -1.50
CA ASN A 23 7.43 -4.78 -0.67
C ASN A 23 6.37 -4.06 -1.51
N LEU A 24 6.72 -3.60 -2.72
CA LEU A 24 5.82 -2.96 -3.67
C LEU A 24 5.28 -3.99 -4.68
N ASN A 25 4.64 -5.03 -4.15
CA ASN A 25 4.24 -6.23 -4.88
C ASN A 25 2.90 -6.14 -5.65
N THR A 26 2.23 -5.00 -5.62
CA THR A 26 0.98 -4.77 -6.38
C THR A 26 1.21 -3.76 -7.47
N ASP A 27 0.44 -3.82 -8.55
CA ASP A 27 0.52 -2.83 -9.63
C ASP A 27 0.28 -1.40 -9.12
N PHE A 28 -0.61 -1.23 -8.13
CA PHE A 28 -0.86 0.07 -7.51
C PHE A 28 0.40 0.65 -6.85
N THR A 29 1.02 -0.09 -5.93
CA THR A 29 2.21 0.37 -5.21
C THR A 29 3.43 0.49 -6.12
N ALA A 30 3.61 -0.44 -7.06
CA ALA A 30 4.68 -0.40 -8.05
C ALA A 30 4.54 0.81 -8.99
N SER A 31 3.34 1.12 -9.46
CA SER A 31 3.08 2.27 -10.34
C SER A 31 3.38 3.60 -9.65
N ARG A 32 3.10 3.71 -8.34
CA ARG A 32 3.46 4.90 -7.57
C ARG A 32 4.97 5.12 -7.52
N MET A 33 5.73 4.07 -7.21
CA MET A 33 7.20 4.15 -7.21
C MET A 33 7.75 4.45 -8.61
N ILE A 34 7.21 3.82 -9.66
CA ILE A 34 7.61 4.15 -11.05
C ILE A 34 7.33 5.61 -11.36
N GLY A 35 6.15 6.13 -10.98
CA GLY A 35 5.79 7.53 -11.15
C GLY A 35 6.75 8.47 -10.43
N TYR A 36 7.13 8.17 -9.18
CA TYR A 36 8.13 8.92 -8.43
C TYR A 36 9.48 8.93 -9.16
N LEU A 37 9.96 7.74 -9.55
CA LEU A 37 11.21 7.55 -10.27
C LEU A 37 11.22 8.17 -11.69
N CYS A 38 10.06 8.45 -12.29
CA CYS A 38 9.97 9.20 -13.54
C CYS A 38 10.24 10.70 -13.36
N HIS A 39 9.99 11.26 -12.17
CA HIS A 39 10.21 12.67 -11.87
C HIS A 39 11.59 12.95 -11.29
N TYR A 40 12.18 11.97 -10.60
CA TYR A 40 13.48 12.08 -9.95
C TYR A 40 14.49 11.09 -10.54
N SER A 41 15.65 11.60 -10.97
CA SER A 41 16.79 10.81 -11.42
C SER A 41 17.89 10.80 -10.36
N ASP A 42 18.79 9.83 -10.44
CA ASP A 42 20.04 9.78 -9.67
C ASP A 42 19.87 9.88 -8.14
N LEU A 43 18.79 9.25 -7.64
CA LEU A 43 18.49 9.21 -6.22
C LEU A 43 19.45 8.27 -5.47
N PRO A 44 19.88 8.62 -4.25
CA PRO A 44 20.53 7.66 -3.39
C PRO A 44 19.53 6.56 -2.96
N PRO A 45 19.99 5.33 -2.65
CA PRO A 45 19.11 4.23 -2.23
C PRO A 45 18.20 4.58 -1.03
N GLU A 46 18.66 5.45 -0.14
CA GLU A 46 17.94 5.94 1.04
C GLU A 46 16.63 6.64 0.65
N GLU A 47 16.67 7.52 -0.35
CA GLU A 47 15.46 8.24 -0.83
C GLU A 47 14.44 7.28 -1.48
N ILE A 48 14.92 6.22 -2.14
CA ILE A 48 14.03 5.17 -2.68
C ILE A 48 13.40 4.36 -1.55
N ALA A 49 14.17 4.06 -0.49
CA ALA A 49 13.66 3.36 0.67
C ALA A 49 12.61 4.21 1.40
N ASP A 50 12.86 5.52 1.56
CA ASP A 50 11.92 6.45 2.19
C ASP A 50 10.61 6.56 1.40
N GLU A 51 10.68 6.71 0.07
CA GLU A 51 9.48 6.71 -0.77
C GLU A 51 8.74 5.36 -0.70
N MET A 52 9.46 4.22 -0.67
CA MET A 52 8.85 2.92 -0.47
C MET A 52 8.07 2.86 0.84
N LEU A 53 8.66 3.34 1.95
CA LEU A 53 8.00 3.39 3.25
C LEU A 53 6.78 4.32 3.25
N ALA A 54 6.87 5.47 2.57
CA ALA A 54 5.76 6.40 2.40
C ALA A 54 4.57 5.74 1.66
N ILE A 55 4.84 5.04 0.55
CA ILE A 55 3.81 4.31 -0.21
C ILE A 55 3.17 3.19 0.65
N LEU A 56 3.97 2.45 1.43
CA LEU A 56 3.46 1.41 2.32
C LEU A 56 2.59 1.98 3.44
N SER A 57 2.97 3.13 3.99
CA SER A 57 2.20 3.85 5.01
C SER A 57 0.84 4.30 4.45
N ASP A 58 0.83 4.88 3.26
CA ASP A 58 -0.41 5.29 2.59
C ASP A 58 -1.34 4.11 2.31
N ARG A 59 -0.80 2.98 1.86
CA ARG A 59 -1.57 1.74 1.68
C ARG A 59 -2.23 1.30 2.99
N ASN A 60 -1.48 1.30 4.09
CA ASN A 60 -2.01 0.90 5.40
C ASN A 60 -3.11 1.86 5.88
N ARG A 61 -2.94 3.16 5.66
CA ARG A 61 -3.96 4.17 5.98
C ARG A 61 -5.26 3.96 5.21
N ILE A 62 -5.18 3.59 3.93
CA ILE A 62 -6.37 3.27 3.11
C ILE A 62 -7.10 2.03 3.65
N MET A 63 -6.36 1.00 4.05
CA MET A 63 -6.95 -0.22 4.63
C MET A 63 -7.66 0.08 5.95
N GLN A 64 -7.01 0.81 6.85
CA GLN A 64 -7.58 1.23 8.13
C GLN A 64 -8.86 2.06 7.93
N LYS A 65 -8.84 2.99 6.96
CA LYS A 65 -10.02 3.78 6.63
C LYS A 65 -11.20 2.89 6.18
N LYS A 66 -10.95 1.91 5.30
CA LYS A 66 -12.00 1.00 4.82
C LYS A 66 -12.57 0.12 5.95
N GLU A 67 -11.71 -0.35 6.85
CA GLU A 67 -12.13 -1.11 8.03
C GLU A 67 -13.02 -0.26 8.94
N LEU A 68 -12.63 0.98 9.23
CA LEU A 68 -13.44 1.91 10.02
C LEU A 68 -14.80 2.22 9.35
N GLU A 69 -14.81 2.42 8.04
CA GLU A 69 -16.04 2.63 7.27
C GLU A 69 -16.96 1.40 7.33
N SER A 70 -16.40 0.19 7.23
CA SER A 70 -17.14 -1.07 7.38
C SER A 70 -17.74 -1.21 8.78
N ASN A 71 -16.94 -0.96 9.82
CA ASN A 71 -17.40 -1.05 11.22
C ASN A 71 -18.50 -0.03 11.50
N ASN A 72 -18.37 1.19 10.98
CA ASN A 72 -19.40 2.22 11.12
C ASN A 72 -20.69 1.85 10.35
N ALA A 73 -20.58 1.28 9.14
CA ALA A 73 -21.72 0.81 8.39
C ALA A 73 -22.48 -0.31 9.13
N GLU A 74 -21.75 -1.24 9.76
CA GLU A 74 -22.34 -2.31 10.55
C GLU A 74 -23.01 -1.78 11.82
N TRP A 75 -22.36 -0.86 12.53
CA TRP A 75 -22.95 -0.19 13.69
C TRP A 75 -24.25 0.54 13.34
N ASN A 76 -24.26 1.28 12.23
CA ASN A 76 -25.46 1.97 11.75
C ASN A 76 -26.57 0.99 11.35
N ARG A 77 -26.22 -0.19 10.80
CA ARG A 77 -27.18 -1.26 10.52
C ARG A 77 -27.86 -1.73 11.80
N ILE A 78 -27.07 -2.11 12.82
CA ILE A 78 -27.58 -2.57 14.12
C ILE A 78 -28.44 -1.49 14.78
N LEU A 79 -28.01 -0.23 14.74
CA LEU A 79 -28.78 0.88 15.31
C LEU A 79 -30.16 1.06 14.64
N MET A 80 -30.24 0.87 13.31
CA MET A 80 -31.49 1.05 12.58
C MET A 80 -32.39 -0.18 12.58
N GLN A 81 -31.83 -1.38 12.58
CA GLN A 81 -32.57 -2.63 12.45
C GLN A 81 -32.84 -3.32 13.81
N GLY A 82 -32.13 -2.92 14.86
CA GLY A 82 -32.06 -3.66 16.13
C GLY A 82 -31.05 -4.80 16.05
N LEU A 83 -30.81 -5.48 17.17
CA LEU A 83 -30.15 -6.77 17.15
C LEU A 83 -31.23 -7.81 16.82
N ASP A 84 -31.00 -8.65 15.81
CA ASP A 84 -31.77 -9.88 15.63
C ASP A 84 -31.37 -10.86 16.75
N THR A 85 -31.77 -10.54 17.98
CA THR A 85 -31.88 -11.55 19.02
C THR A 85 -33.15 -12.32 18.70
N GLU A 86 -33.01 -13.37 17.90
CA GLU A 86 -34.02 -14.44 17.93
C GLU A 86 -34.08 -14.91 19.38
N ASP A 87 -35.14 -14.52 20.09
CA ASP A 87 -35.52 -15.14 21.35
C ASP A 87 -35.77 -16.63 21.04
N GLU A 88 -34.76 -17.47 21.28
CA GLU A 88 -34.92 -18.92 21.34
C GLU A 88 -35.89 -19.24 22.49
N THR A 89 -37.19 -19.28 22.20
CA THR A 89 -38.24 -19.86 23.05
C THR A 89 -38.60 -21.27 22.62
#